data_AF-A0A954HTQ5-F1
#
_entry.id   AF-A0A954HTQ5-F1
#
_cell.length_a   1.000
_cell.length_b   1.000
_cell.length_c   1.000
_cell.angle_alpha   90.00
_cell.angle_beta   90.00
_cell.angle_gamma   90.00
#
_symmetry.space_group_name_H-M   'P 1'
#
loop_
_entity.id
_entity.type
_entity.pdbx_description
1 polymer ?
#
loop_
_entity_poly.entity_id
_entity_poly.type
_entity_poly.pdbx_seq_one_letter_code
_entity_poly.pdbx_strand_id
1 'polypeptide(L)'
;MSLDIWLTLESATKKAGSGIFVRENGETKEISRAEWNEKFPGREPIVVDAEEEGDKVYWANITHNLGRMAGEAGIYKCLWRPGENGFERARQLIEPLEAALQDMKSRPAHYSQFDAANGWGTYKGFVPWLENLLAACAEYPEAKISVSV
;
A
#
# COMPACT_ATOMS: atom_id res chain seq x y z
N MET A 1 7.40 8.38 -14.31
CA MET A 1 7.42 8.06 -12.87
C MET A 1 5.98 8.11 -12.38
N SER A 2 5.54 7.12 -11.61
CA SER A 2 4.14 6.91 -11.21
C SER A 2 4.08 6.58 -9.73
N LEU A 3 3.01 6.99 -9.07
CA LEU A 3 2.64 6.52 -7.75
C LEU A 3 1.82 5.24 -7.87
N ASP A 4 2.27 4.18 -7.23
CA ASP A 4 1.47 3.03 -6.88
C ASP A 4 1.02 3.14 -5.42
N ILE A 5 -0.25 2.83 -5.16
CA ILE A 5 -0.83 2.74 -3.82
C ILE A 5 -1.46 1.37 -3.63
N TRP A 6 -1.19 0.76 -2.48
CA TRP A 6 -1.80 -0.50 -2.06
C TRP A 6 -2.50 -0.32 -0.71
N LEU A 7 -3.61 -1.03 -0.55
CA LEU A 7 -4.24 -1.28 0.74
C LEU A 7 -4.12 -2.78 1.04
N THR A 8 -3.55 -3.10 2.20
CA THR A 8 -3.32 -4.49 2.63
C THR A 8 -3.99 -4.74 3.96
N LEU A 9 -4.83 -5.76 4.05
CA LEU A 9 -5.32 -6.24 5.33
C LEU A 9 -4.20 -7.06 6.00
N GLU A 10 -3.96 -6.79 7.28
CA GLU A 10 -3.20 -7.72 8.11
C GLU A 10 -4.04 -8.98 8.23
N SER A 11 -3.66 -10.03 7.49
CA SER A 11 -4.25 -11.35 7.72
C SER A 11 -3.94 -11.73 9.16
N ALA A 12 -4.91 -12.31 9.86
CA ALA A 12 -4.65 -12.89 11.18
C ALA A 12 -3.48 -13.85 11.01
N THR A 13 -2.30 -13.46 11.53
CA THR A 13 -1.03 -14.15 11.38
C THR A 13 -1.27 -15.63 11.14
N LYS A 14 -1.11 -16.12 9.89
CA LYS A 14 -0.78 -17.54 9.74
C LYS A 14 0.46 -17.67 10.60
N LYS A 15 0.38 -18.43 11.71
CA LYS A 15 1.52 -18.65 12.60
C LYS A 15 2.72 -18.85 11.68
N ALA A 16 3.67 -17.93 11.72
CA ALA A 16 4.89 -18.09 10.96
C ALA A 16 5.41 -19.47 11.36
N GLY A 17 5.49 -20.38 10.39
CA GLY A 17 6.23 -21.60 10.60
C GLY A 17 7.67 -21.23 10.99
N SER A 18 8.46 -22.19 11.45
CA SER A 18 9.84 -21.88 11.82
C SER A 18 10.66 -21.28 10.66
N GLY A 19 10.22 -21.47 9.41
CA GLY A 19 10.95 -21.10 8.21
C GLY A 19 12.20 -21.98 7.99
N ILE A 20 12.36 -23.03 8.79
CA ILE A 20 13.50 -23.96 8.75
C ILE A 20 13.03 -25.25 8.10
N PHE A 21 13.56 -25.54 6.92
CA PHE A 21 13.19 -26.73 6.15
C PHE A 21 14.36 -27.70 6.02
N VAL A 22 14.09 -28.98 6.29
CA VAL A 22 15.04 -30.09 6.13
C VAL A 22 14.45 -31.14 5.21
N ARG A 23 15.31 -31.82 4.44
CA ARG A 23 14.88 -32.93 3.58
C ARG A 23 15.16 -34.26 4.27
N GLU A 24 14.10 -35.01 4.57
CA GLU A 24 14.17 -36.31 5.22
C GLU A 24 13.38 -37.36 4.41
N ASN A 25 14.01 -38.50 4.09
CA ASN A 25 13.39 -39.59 3.34
C ASN A 25 12.76 -39.18 1.99
N GLY A 26 13.35 -38.17 1.34
CA GLY A 26 12.87 -37.67 0.05
C GLY A 26 11.82 -36.56 0.14
N GLU A 27 11.24 -36.31 1.32
CA GLU A 27 10.24 -35.28 1.59
C GLU A 27 10.87 -34.05 2.26
N THR A 28 10.35 -32.86 1.93
CA THR A 28 10.70 -31.62 2.64
C THR A 28 9.81 -31.49 3.86
N LYS A 29 10.42 -31.31 5.04
CA LYS A 29 9.73 -31.09 6.31
C LYS A 29 10.17 -29.78 6.95
N GLU A 30 9.22 -29.04 7.47
CA GLU A 30 9.49 -27.89 8.32
C GLU A 30 9.74 -28.36 9.76
N ILE A 31 10.79 -27.85 10.42
CA ILE A 31 11.15 -28.21 11.80
C ILE A 31 11.40 -26.97 12.65
N SER A 32 11.12 -27.02 13.95
CA SER A 32 11.36 -25.91 14.87
C SER A 32 12.85 -25.61 15.08
N ARG A 33 13.15 -24.42 15.62
CA ARG A 33 14.53 -24.05 16.00
C ARG A 33 15.14 -25.00 17.03
N ALA A 34 14.33 -25.52 17.96
CA ALA A 34 14.78 -26.49 18.95
C ALA A 34 15.17 -27.83 18.30
N GLU A 35 14.33 -28.34 17.40
CA GLU A 35 14.61 -29.58 16.65
C GLU A 35 15.83 -29.42 15.73
N TRP A 36 16.04 -28.24 15.14
CA TRP A 36 17.26 -27.94 14.39
C TRP A 36 18.50 -28.01 15.30
N ASN A 37 18.47 -27.35 16.47
CA ASN A 37 19.60 -27.33 17.38
C ASN A 37 19.97 -28.73 17.88
N GLU A 38 18.99 -29.62 18.05
CA GLU A 38 19.20 -31.02 18.42
C GLU A 38 19.79 -31.84 17.27
N LYS A 39 19.27 -31.68 16.03
CA LYS A 39 19.75 -32.41 14.85
C LYS A 39 21.09 -31.91 14.32
N PHE A 40 21.36 -30.61 14.44
CA PHE A 40 22.53 -29.93 13.87
C PHE A 40 23.19 -29.02 14.92
N PRO A 41 23.76 -29.58 15.99
CA PRO A 41 24.37 -28.78 17.06
C PRO A 41 25.53 -27.92 16.53
N GLY A 42 25.54 -26.64 16.94
CA GLY A 42 26.58 -25.67 16.54
C GLY A 42 26.45 -25.13 15.12
N ARG A 43 25.35 -25.40 14.41
CA ARG A 43 25.06 -24.81 13.10
C ARG A 43 23.85 -23.89 13.16
N GLU A 44 23.94 -22.76 12.48
CA GLU A 44 22.80 -21.87 12.27
C GLU A 44 21.96 -22.35 11.09
N PRO A 45 20.63 -22.46 11.22
CA PRO A 45 19.72 -22.72 10.12
C PRO A 45 19.63 -21.50 9.19
N ILE A 46 19.41 -21.78 7.91
CA ILE A 46 18.90 -20.78 6.97
C ILE A 46 17.38 -20.74 7.18
N VAL A 47 16.88 -19.59 7.64
CA VAL A 47 15.45 -19.33 7.81
C VAL A 47 14.96 -18.67 6.53
N VAL A 48 13.90 -19.21 5.94
CA VAL A 48 13.16 -18.54 4.88
C VAL A 48 12.04 -17.74 5.56
N ASP A 49 12.20 -16.42 5.59
CA ASP A 49 11.11 -15.54 6.01
C ASP A 49 10.01 -15.67 4.96
N ALA A 50 8.87 -16.26 5.33
CA ALA A 50 7.67 -16.07 4.56
C ALA A 50 7.32 -14.59 4.69
N GLU A 51 7.53 -13.81 3.62
CA GLU A 51 7.03 -12.44 3.58
C GLU A 51 5.56 -12.49 3.99
N GLU A 52 5.20 -11.71 5.02
CA GLU A 52 3.80 -11.51 5.37
C GLU A 52 3.13 -10.75 4.22
N GLU A 53 2.78 -11.47 3.14
CA GLU A 53 1.78 -11.00 2.21
C GLU A 53 0.45 -11.04 2.94
N GLY A 54 0.16 -9.95 3.66
CA GLY A 54 -1.20 -9.61 4.01
C GLY A 54 -2.05 -9.58 2.73
N ASP A 55 -3.36 -9.75 2.88
CA ASP A 55 -4.25 -9.80 1.74
C ASP A 55 -4.33 -8.40 1.11
N LYS A 56 -3.73 -8.23 -0.08
CA LYS A 56 -3.82 -7.01 -0.89
C LYS A 56 -5.26 -6.87 -1.37
N VAL A 57 -6.01 -5.94 -0.77
CA VAL A 57 -7.44 -5.73 -1.05
C VAL A 57 -7.69 -4.63 -2.08
N TYR A 58 -6.72 -3.74 -2.28
CA TYR A 58 -6.81 -2.68 -3.27
C TYR A 58 -5.44 -2.33 -3.84
N TRP A 59 -5.41 -1.98 -5.12
CA TRP A 59 -4.26 -1.38 -5.78
C TRP A 59 -4.73 -0.34 -6.78
N ALA A 60 -4.01 0.77 -6.88
CA ALA A 60 -4.16 1.73 -7.95
C ALA A 60 -2.82 2.36 -8.33
N ASN A 61 -2.72 2.77 -9.59
CA ASN A 61 -1.58 3.48 -10.14
C ASN A 61 -2.00 4.85 -10.67
N ILE A 62 -1.16 5.86 -10.49
CA ILE A 62 -1.37 7.19 -11.07
C ILE A 62 -0.04 7.88 -11.39
N THR A 63 -0.02 8.80 -12.35
CA THR A 63 1.20 9.51 -12.74
C THR A 63 1.66 10.55 -11.71
N HIS A 64 2.98 10.71 -11.54
CA HIS A 64 3.56 11.76 -10.70
C HIS A 64 3.32 13.19 -11.22
N ASN A 65 2.91 13.35 -12.49
CA ASN A 65 2.53 14.64 -13.06
C ASN A 65 1.39 15.34 -12.28
N LEU A 66 0.59 14.58 -11.53
CA LEU A 66 -0.48 15.12 -10.69
C LEU A 66 0.00 15.73 -9.37
N GLY A 67 1.30 15.66 -9.05
CA GLY A 67 1.83 16.11 -7.77
C GLY A 67 1.47 17.55 -7.42
N ARG A 68 1.50 18.47 -8.40
CA ARG A 68 1.08 19.87 -8.21
C ARG A 68 -0.41 19.97 -7.92
N MET A 69 -1.26 19.30 -8.71
CA MET A 69 -2.71 19.29 -8.52
C MET A 69 -3.09 18.71 -7.15
N ALA A 70 -2.44 17.62 -6.73
CA ALA A 70 -2.59 17.01 -5.42
C ALA A 70 -2.12 17.94 -4.29
N GLY A 71 -1.08 18.75 -4.52
CA GLY A 71 -0.60 19.76 -3.58
C GLY A 71 -1.63 20.85 -3.34
N GLU A 72 -2.23 21.36 -4.41
CA GLU A 72 -3.29 22.38 -4.35
C GLU A 72 -4.61 21.84 -3.76
N ALA A 73 -4.85 20.54 -3.85
CA ALA A 73 -5.96 19.87 -3.18
C ALA A 73 -5.63 19.44 -1.74
N GLY A 74 -4.42 19.71 -1.24
CA GLY A 74 -4.01 19.39 0.14
C GLY A 74 -3.70 17.91 0.41
N ILE A 75 -3.70 17.06 -0.61
CA ILE A 75 -3.58 15.58 -0.48
C ILE A 75 -2.24 15.01 -0.96
N TYR A 76 -1.32 15.84 -1.46
CA TYR A 76 0.00 15.35 -1.90
C TYR A 76 0.73 14.57 -0.80
N LYS A 77 0.76 15.11 0.43
CA LYS A 77 1.49 14.48 1.54
C LYS A 77 0.89 13.15 1.97
N CYS A 78 -0.44 13.04 2.02
CA CYS A 78 -1.09 11.80 2.44
C CYS A 78 -1.03 10.71 1.35
N LEU A 79 -0.92 11.07 0.07
CA LEU A 79 -0.84 10.11 -1.03
C LEU A 79 0.60 9.76 -1.45
N TRP A 80 1.49 10.74 -1.61
CA TRP A 80 2.87 10.50 -2.06
C TRP A 80 3.84 10.20 -0.93
N ARG A 81 3.55 10.64 0.30
CA ARG A 81 4.45 10.46 1.45
C ARG A 81 3.67 10.08 2.73
N PRO A 82 2.76 9.08 2.69
CA PRO A 82 1.89 8.74 3.81
C PRO A 82 2.67 8.45 5.09
N GLY A 83 3.69 7.59 5.03
CA GLY A 83 4.48 7.19 6.20
C GLY A 83 5.24 8.36 6.86
N GLU A 84 5.72 9.33 6.07
CA GLU A 84 6.39 10.52 6.62
C GLU A 84 5.41 11.51 7.29
N ASN A 85 4.12 11.37 7.03
CA ASN A 85 3.07 12.27 7.50
C ASN A 85 2.06 11.57 8.42
N GLY A 86 2.40 10.38 8.92
CA GLY A 86 1.58 9.66 9.91
C GLY A 86 0.31 9.01 9.36
N PHE A 87 0.22 8.80 8.04
CA PHE A 87 -0.85 8.04 7.42
C PHE A 87 -0.43 6.57 7.29
N GLU A 88 -1.00 5.72 8.15
CA GLU A 88 -0.68 4.30 8.22
C GLU A 88 -1.87 3.42 7.79
N ARG A 89 -3.10 3.88 8.04
CA ARG A 89 -4.36 3.14 7.85
C ARG A 89 -5.30 3.88 6.90
N ALA A 90 -6.01 3.13 6.07
CA ALA A 90 -6.88 3.67 5.02
C ALA A 90 -7.92 4.67 5.55
N ARG A 91 -8.48 4.44 6.74
CA ARG A 91 -9.41 5.37 7.41
C ARG A 91 -8.88 6.80 7.54
N GLN A 92 -7.56 6.97 7.66
CA GLN A 92 -6.94 8.28 7.81
C GLN A 92 -6.94 9.08 6.49
N LEU A 93 -7.14 8.42 5.34
CA LEU A 93 -7.26 9.09 4.04
C LEU A 93 -8.69 9.56 3.75
N ILE A 94 -9.70 9.04 4.45
CA ILE A 94 -11.12 9.33 4.14
C ILE A 94 -11.41 10.83 4.19
N GLU A 95 -11.19 11.48 5.34
CA GLU A 95 -11.49 12.90 5.52
C GLU A 95 -10.68 13.81 4.55
N PRO A 96 -9.35 13.64 4.38
CA PRO A 96 -8.59 14.40 3.37
C PRO A 96 -9.10 14.21 1.94
N LEU A 97 -9.48 12.98 1.56
CA LEU A 97 -9.97 12.69 0.21
C LEU A 97 -11.37 13.28 -0.02
N GLU A 98 -12.27 13.21 0.95
CA GLU A 98 -13.58 13.85 0.88
C GLU A 98 -13.47 15.37 0.73
N ALA A 99 -12.65 16.01 1.55
CA ALA A 99 -12.40 17.45 1.48
C ALA A 99 -11.81 17.86 0.13
N ALA A 100 -10.81 17.12 -0.36
CA ALA A 100 -10.22 17.36 -1.67
C ALA A 100 -11.22 17.18 -2.80
N LEU A 101 -12.00 16.09 -2.81
CA LEU A 101 -13.01 15.83 -3.84
C LEU A 101 -14.10 16.89 -3.86
N GLN A 102 -14.57 17.33 -2.68
CA GLN A 102 -15.55 18.41 -2.59
C GLN A 102 -14.99 19.70 -3.19
N ASP A 103 -13.78 20.11 -2.80
CA ASP A 103 -13.15 21.33 -3.29
C ASP A 103 -12.88 21.27 -4.80
N MET A 104 -12.29 20.16 -5.27
CA MET A 104 -11.99 19.91 -6.68
C MET A 104 -13.23 19.95 -7.56
N LYS A 105 -14.33 19.32 -7.13
CA LYS A 105 -15.61 19.34 -7.86
C LYS A 105 -16.29 20.70 -7.84
N SER A 106 -16.06 21.51 -6.80
CA SER A 106 -16.60 22.86 -6.71
C SER A 106 -15.84 23.87 -7.58
N ARG A 107 -14.56 23.60 -7.89
CA ARG A 107 -13.68 24.50 -8.67
C ARG A 107 -12.98 23.79 -9.84
N PRO A 108 -13.70 23.13 -10.77
CA PRO A 108 -13.09 22.31 -11.82
C PRO A 108 -12.14 23.11 -12.72
N ALA A 109 -12.50 24.34 -13.10
CA ALA A 109 -11.67 25.20 -13.94
C ALA A 109 -10.32 25.55 -13.27
N HIS A 110 -10.30 25.70 -11.94
CA HIS A 110 -9.07 25.93 -11.20
C HIS A 110 -8.17 24.70 -11.25
N TYR A 111 -8.71 23.49 -11.08
CA TYR A 111 -7.87 22.30 -11.08
C TYR A 111 -7.43 21.86 -12.47
N SER A 112 -8.26 22.05 -13.51
CA SER A 112 -7.87 21.76 -14.90
C SER A 112 -6.70 22.62 -15.40
N GLN A 113 -6.36 23.74 -14.75
CA GLN A 113 -5.16 24.51 -15.09
C GLN A 113 -3.86 23.74 -14.81
N PHE A 114 -3.92 22.69 -13.97
CA PHE A 114 -2.79 21.84 -13.61
C PHE A 114 -2.71 20.57 -14.47
N ASP A 115 -3.55 20.45 -15.51
CA ASP A 115 -3.50 19.33 -16.44
C ASP A 115 -2.11 19.25 -17.10
N ALA A 116 -1.53 18.05 -17.11
CA ALA A 116 -0.25 17.83 -17.74
C ALA A 116 -0.36 17.99 -19.25
N ALA A 117 0.55 18.77 -19.85
CA ALA A 117 0.56 19.03 -21.29
C ALA A 117 0.73 17.78 -22.17
N ASN A 118 1.33 16.71 -21.62
CA ASN A 118 1.48 15.42 -22.31
C ASN A 118 0.22 14.54 -22.25
N GLY A 119 -0.86 15.00 -21.60
CA GLY A 119 -2.13 14.28 -21.45
C GLY A 119 -2.15 13.25 -20.31
N TRP A 120 -1.01 12.99 -19.65
CA TRP A 120 -0.91 12.05 -18.54
C TRP A 120 -0.93 12.81 -17.23
N GLY A 121 -2.09 12.84 -16.57
CA GLY A 121 -2.30 13.56 -15.32
C GLY A 121 -3.22 14.77 -15.54
N THR A 122 -4.49 14.48 -15.75
CA THR A 122 -5.53 15.50 -15.96
C THR A 122 -6.55 15.43 -14.84
N TYR A 123 -7.23 16.53 -14.58
CA TYR A 123 -8.35 16.63 -13.64
C TYR A 123 -9.40 15.55 -13.91
N LYS A 124 -9.73 15.34 -15.19
CA LYS A 124 -10.72 14.35 -15.63
C LYS A 124 -10.32 12.92 -15.27
N GLY A 125 -9.02 12.62 -15.24
CA GLY A 125 -8.51 11.32 -14.80
C GLY A 125 -8.33 11.24 -13.28
N PHE A 126 -7.96 12.34 -12.63
CA PHE A 126 -7.61 12.34 -11.22
C PHE A 126 -8.84 12.24 -10.31
N VAL A 127 -9.92 12.95 -10.63
CA VAL A 127 -11.15 12.92 -9.79
C VAL A 127 -11.72 11.51 -9.66
N PRO A 128 -11.98 10.74 -10.75
CA PRO A 128 -12.47 9.38 -10.62
C PRO A 128 -11.49 8.45 -9.89
N TRP A 129 -10.19 8.68 -10.06
CA TRP A 129 -9.17 7.90 -9.35
C TRP A 129 -9.25 8.12 -7.83
N LEU A 130 -9.43 9.36 -7.38
CA LEU A 130 -9.62 9.70 -5.96
C LEU A 130 -10.93 9.14 -5.40
N GLU A 131 -12.02 9.15 -6.19
CA GLU A 131 -13.30 8.55 -5.79
C GLU A 131 -13.16 7.04 -5.54
N ASN A 132 -12.46 6.33 -6.42
CA ASN A 132 -12.21 4.89 -6.27
C ASN A 132 -11.32 4.60 -5.04
N LEU A 133 -10.29 5.42 -4.81
CA LEU A 133 -9.45 5.27 -3.61
C LEU A 133 -10.24 5.53 -2.33
N LEU A 134 -11.09 6.57 -2.31
CA LEU A 134 -11.96 6.87 -1.18
C LEU A 134 -12.93 5.71 -0.90
N ALA A 135 -13.56 5.15 -1.93
CA ALA A 135 -14.45 4.00 -1.79
C ALA A 135 -13.71 2.80 -1.17
N ALA A 136 -12.49 2.50 -1.64
CA ALA A 136 -11.67 1.44 -1.07
C ALA A 136 -11.25 1.71 0.37
N CYS A 137 -10.96 2.97 0.73
CA CYS A 137 -10.66 3.35 2.11
C CYS A 137 -11.86 3.18 3.04
N ALA A 138 -13.07 3.48 2.56
CA ALA A 138 -14.31 3.28 3.31
C ALA A 138 -14.67 1.78 3.45
N GLU A 139 -14.38 0.97 2.43
CA GLU A 139 -14.59 -0.48 2.46
C GLU A 139 -13.60 -1.19 3.40
N TYR A 140 -12.33 -0.75 3.41
CA TYR A 140 -11.24 -1.36 4.18
C TYR A 140 -10.53 -0.37 5.12
N PRO A 141 -11.22 0.21 6.12
CA PRO A 141 -10.68 1.31 6.95
C PRO A 141 -9.41 0.94 7.73
N GLU A 142 -9.23 -0.33 8.08
CA GLU A 142 -8.08 -0.84 8.84
C GLU A 142 -6.91 -1.32 7.96
N ALA A 143 -7.08 -1.31 6.64
CA ALA A 143 -6.01 -1.72 5.74
C ALA A 143 -4.80 -0.79 5.87
N LYS A 144 -3.61 -1.39 5.90
CA LYS A 144 -2.34 -0.66 5.91
C LYS A 144 -2.12 -0.02 4.54
N ILE A 145 -1.70 1.24 4.55
CA ILE A 145 -1.33 1.98 3.35
C ILE A 145 0.14 1.71 3.04
N SER A 146 0.45 1.38 1.79
CA SER A 146 1.82 1.41 1.27
C SER A 146 1.86 2.07 -0.10
N VAL A 147 2.98 2.71 -0.41
CA VAL A 147 3.17 3.41 -1.69
C VAL A 147 4.56 3.18 -2.25
N SER A 148 4.66 3.27 -3.57
CA SER A 148 5.91 3.30 -4.33
C SER A 148 5.83 4.41 -5.36
N VAL A 149 6.91 5.17 -5.55
CA VAL A 149 6.96 6.35 -6.43
C VAL A 149 8.04 6.18 -7.49
#